data_AF-A0A6A5A7P3-F1
#
_entry.id   AF-A0A6A5A7P3-F1
#
_cell.length_a   1.000
_cell.length_b   1.000
_cell.length_c   1.000
_cell.angle_alpha   90.00
_cell.angle_beta   90.00
_cell.angle_gamma   90.00
#
_symmetry.space_group_name_H-M   'P 1'
#
loop_
_entity.id
_entity.type
_entity.pdbx_description
1 polymer ?
#
loop_
_entity_poly.entity_id
_entity_poly.type
_entity_poly.pdbx_seq_one_letter_code
_entity_poly.pdbx_strand_id
1 'polypeptide(L)'
;MGLYPDDVALQLAAIRLVGVLAFNHDVNRVRLVCEGCLEQVLGAMARHVSDKAIQQASCTTLTNLAHNCGMYSFQKGNRRKILLQLGIERVLDSMQAFPHDTSIQQGCCWALISLAGSGTFLLDEIALCPNFMCEHIAARGGVGGIVAAMLNCHADAAVQYYGSWALLNLVAGLESVQTFAKQEGVIVFFYTFLE
;
A
#
# COMPACT_ATOMS: atom_id res chain seq x y z
N MET A 1 3.65 19.78 10.13
CA MET A 1 4.63 18.71 9.86
C MET A 1 5.97 19.30 9.44
N GLY A 2 6.05 20.08 8.35
CA GLY A 2 7.33 20.62 7.86
C GLY A 2 8.12 21.53 8.81
N LEU A 3 7.46 22.23 9.75
CA LEU A 3 8.14 23.10 10.74
C LEU A 3 8.84 22.34 11.86
N TYR A 4 8.40 21.11 12.16
CA TYR A 4 8.94 20.30 13.26
C TYR A 4 9.22 18.87 12.77
N PRO A 5 10.09 18.72 11.75
CA PRO A 5 10.27 17.44 11.07
C PRO A 5 10.78 16.32 11.99
N ASP A 6 11.53 16.66 13.03
CA ASP A 6 12.17 15.72 13.95
C ASP A 6 11.32 15.40 15.20
N ASP A 7 10.25 16.15 15.45
CA ASP A 7 9.34 15.88 16.58
C ASP A 7 8.41 14.70 16.24
N VAL A 8 8.82 13.50 16.64
CA VAL A 8 8.09 12.24 16.42
C VAL A 8 6.64 12.32 16.92
N ALA A 9 6.41 12.90 18.09
CA ALA A 9 5.07 12.97 18.67
C ALA A 9 4.15 13.86 17.83
N LEU A 10 4.66 15.02 17.39
CA LEU A 10 3.92 15.91 16.51
C LEU A 10 3.69 15.29 15.12
N GLN A 11 4.71 14.65 14.54
CA GLN A 11 4.57 13.95 13.25
C GLN A 11 3.48 12.87 13.35
N LEU A 12 3.52 12.04 14.39
CA LEU A 12 2.55 10.96 14.60
C LEU A 12 1.13 11.49 14.77
N ALA A 13 0.94 12.54 15.57
CA ALA A 13 -0.36 13.18 15.76
C ALA A 13 -0.91 13.74 14.44
N ALA A 14 -0.05 14.40 13.65
CA ALA A 14 -0.44 14.96 12.36
C ALA A 14 -0.81 13.88 11.33
N ILE A 15 -0.02 12.80 11.23
CA ILE A 15 -0.31 11.67 10.32
C ILE A 15 -1.65 11.04 10.68
N ARG A 16 -1.89 10.77 11.97
CA ARG A 16 -3.17 10.21 12.45
C ARG A 16 -4.35 11.13 12.12
N LEU A 17 -4.19 12.43 12.29
CA LEU A 17 -5.22 13.40 11.92
C LEU A 17 -5.54 13.34 10.43
N VAL A 18 -4.52 13.31 9.56
CA VAL A 18 -4.72 13.15 8.11
C VAL A 18 -5.45 11.83 7.80
N GLY A 19 -5.05 10.73 8.43
CA GLY A 19 -5.70 9.43 8.28
C GLY A 19 -7.17 9.45 8.66
N VAL A 20 -7.54 10.10 9.76
CA VAL A 20 -8.94 10.28 10.21
C VAL A 20 -9.72 11.16 9.25
N LEU A 21 -9.16 12.29 8.81
CA LEU A 21 -9.82 13.20 7.87
C LEU A 21 -10.08 12.57 6.49
N ALA A 22 -9.24 11.61 6.09
CA ALA A 22 -9.38 10.83 4.85
C ALA A 22 -10.37 9.65 4.98
N PHE A 23 -10.64 9.17 6.19
CA PHE A 23 -11.47 7.99 6.41
C PHE A 23 -12.92 8.26 6.01
N ASN A 24 -13.48 7.36 5.21
CA ASN A 24 -14.87 7.44 4.70
C ASN A 24 -15.28 8.80 4.07
N HIS A 25 -14.35 9.56 3.47
CA HIS A 25 -14.66 10.88 2.91
C HIS A 25 -13.90 11.17 1.62
N ASP A 26 -14.45 10.77 0.48
CA ASP A 26 -13.79 10.81 -0.83
C ASP A 26 -13.29 12.22 -1.23
N VAL A 27 -14.08 13.26 -0.97
CA VAL A 27 -13.67 14.66 -1.24
C VAL A 27 -12.46 15.07 -0.39
N ASN A 28 -12.39 14.64 0.88
CA ASN A 28 -11.28 14.99 1.76
C ASN A 28 -10.01 14.28 1.34
N ARG A 29 -10.10 13.00 0.93
CA ARG A 29 -8.95 12.26 0.39
C ARG A 29 -8.27 13.04 -0.73
N VAL A 30 -9.06 13.52 -1.70
CA VAL A 30 -8.52 14.29 -2.84
C VAL A 30 -7.96 15.63 -2.38
N ARG A 31 -8.69 16.37 -1.54
CA ARG A 31 -8.25 17.69 -1.04
C ARG A 31 -6.95 17.59 -0.24
N LEU A 32 -6.83 16.67 0.71
CA LEU A 32 -5.62 16.48 1.51
C LEU A 32 -4.38 16.25 0.64
N VAL A 33 -4.50 15.44 -0.41
CA VAL A 33 -3.37 15.20 -1.33
C VAL A 33 -3.09 16.42 -2.20
N CYS A 34 -4.11 17.18 -2.64
CA CYS A 34 -3.91 18.43 -3.37
C CYS A 34 -3.23 19.52 -2.52
N GLU A 35 -3.50 19.56 -1.22
CA GLU A 35 -2.89 20.50 -0.26
C GLU A 35 -1.49 20.05 0.22
N GLY A 36 -0.91 19.01 -0.38
CA GLY A 36 0.47 18.58 -0.10
C GLY A 36 0.64 17.69 1.13
N CYS A 37 -0.44 17.21 1.77
CA CYS A 37 -0.31 16.33 2.94
C CYS A 37 0.41 15.02 2.64
N LEU A 38 0.31 14.50 1.40
CA LEU A 38 0.98 13.28 0.99
C LEU A 38 2.51 13.38 1.13
N GLU A 39 3.10 14.48 0.67
CA GLU A 39 4.55 14.71 0.76
C GLU A 39 5.01 14.73 2.23
N GLN A 40 4.20 15.32 3.11
CA GLN A 40 4.50 15.37 4.54
C GLN A 40 4.46 13.98 5.19
N VAL A 41 3.46 13.15 4.84
CA VAL A 41 3.35 11.76 5.33
C VAL A 41 4.54 10.93 4.85
N LEU A 42 4.85 10.97 3.55
CA LEU A 42 5.96 10.19 2.97
C LEU A 42 7.33 10.68 3.48
N GLY A 43 7.48 11.99 3.69
CA GLY A 43 8.68 12.58 4.29
C GLY A 43 8.87 12.15 5.75
N ALA A 44 7.78 12.03 6.52
CA ALA A 44 7.84 11.50 7.88
C ALA A 44 8.21 10.01 7.89
N MET A 45 7.65 9.20 6.98
CA MET A 45 8.05 7.79 6.82
C MET A 45 9.54 7.64 6.53
N ALA A 46 10.07 8.45 5.60
CA ALA A 46 11.48 8.41 5.22
C ALA A 46 12.42 8.83 6.36
N ARG A 47 12.04 9.86 7.11
CA ARG A 47 12.85 10.41 8.20
C ARG A 47 12.85 9.51 9.44
N HIS A 48 11.70 8.94 9.77
CA HIS A 48 11.48 8.14 10.97
C HIS A 48 11.31 6.66 10.62
N VAL A 49 12.23 6.13 9.80
CA VAL A 49 12.16 4.76 9.24
C VAL A 49 12.10 3.68 10.33
N SER A 50 12.77 3.89 11.45
CA SER A 50 12.80 2.98 12.60
C SER A 50 11.72 3.25 13.64
N ASP A 51 10.84 4.23 13.43
CA ASP A 51 9.72 4.49 14.35
C ASP A 51 8.48 3.72 13.90
N LYS A 52 8.16 2.66 14.67
CA LYS A 52 7.02 1.79 14.40
C LYS A 52 5.71 2.56 14.32
N ALA A 53 5.47 3.51 15.21
CA ALA A 53 4.19 4.21 15.28
C ALA A 53 3.98 5.11 14.07
N ILE A 54 5.04 5.80 13.61
CA ILE A 54 5.04 6.58 12.38
C ILE A 54 4.77 5.69 11.18
N GLN A 55 5.50 4.58 11.05
CA GLN A 55 5.33 3.67 9.92
C GLN A 55 3.90 3.10 9.87
N GLN A 56 3.40 2.59 10.99
CA GLN A 56 2.05 2.04 11.08
C GLN A 56 0.98 3.09 10.74
N ALA A 57 1.03 4.27 11.36
CA ALA A 57 0.05 5.33 11.12
C ALA A 57 0.10 5.82 9.66
N SER A 58 1.30 5.87 9.07
CA SER A 58 1.48 6.29 7.69
C SER A 58 0.92 5.26 6.71
N CYS A 59 1.18 3.97 6.90
CA CYS A 59 0.58 2.92 6.07
C CYS A 59 -0.95 2.96 6.11
N THR A 60 -1.56 3.10 7.30
CA THR A 60 -3.02 3.28 7.44
C THR A 60 -3.50 4.55 6.72
N THR A 61 -2.75 5.64 6.82
CA THR A 61 -3.10 6.91 6.14
C THR A 61 -3.03 6.76 4.63
N LEU A 62 -2.00 6.09 4.09
CA LEU A 62 -1.88 5.79 2.66
C LEU A 62 -3.03 4.91 2.16
N THR A 63 -3.43 3.88 2.92
CA THR A 63 -4.64 3.08 2.64
C THR A 63 -5.87 3.98 2.48
N ASN A 64 -6.12 4.85 3.46
CA ASN A 64 -7.28 5.75 3.43
C ASN A 64 -7.20 6.74 2.26
N LEU A 65 -6.03 7.28 1.97
CA LEU A 65 -5.83 8.20 0.84
C LEU A 65 -5.96 7.52 -0.52
N ALA A 66 -5.61 6.23 -0.63
CA ALA A 66 -5.70 5.45 -1.86
C ALA A 66 -7.10 4.89 -2.12
N HIS A 67 -7.93 4.73 -1.09
CA HIS A 67 -9.24 4.09 -1.18
C HIS A 67 -10.22 4.89 -2.04
N ASN A 68 -10.95 4.20 -2.93
CA ASN A 68 -12.02 4.72 -3.81
C ASN A 68 -11.72 6.01 -4.61
N CYS A 69 -10.45 6.37 -4.83
CA CYS A 69 -10.09 7.63 -5.50
C CYS A 69 -10.17 7.58 -7.04
N GLY A 70 -11.06 6.75 -7.60
CA GLY A 70 -11.18 6.47 -9.03
C GLY A 70 -12.32 7.20 -9.76
N MET A 71 -13.23 7.88 -9.05
CA MET A 71 -14.53 8.25 -9.63
C MET A 71 -14.51 9.33 -10.74
N TYR A 72 -13.41 10.08 -10.95
CA TYR A 72 -13.46 11.24 -11.87
C TYR A 72 -12.29 11.42 -12.85
N SER A 73 -11.22 10.61 -12.80
CA SER A 73 -10.19 10.49 -13.87
C SER A 73 -8.96 9.72 -13.38
N PHE A 74 -8.51 8.73 -14.15
CA PHE A 74 -7.28 7.97 -13.93
C PHE A 74 -6.02 8.86 -13.80
N GLN A 75 -6.02 10.04 -14.43
CA GLN A 75 -4.89 10.97 -14.46
C GLN A 75 -4.73 11.80 -13.17
N LYS A 76 -5.77 11.87 -12.30
CA LYS A 76 -5.78 12.72 -11.10
C LYS A 76 -5.98 11.98 -9.78
N GLY A 77 -6.11 10.65 -9.81
CA GLY A 77 -6.35 9.83 -8.63
C GLY A 77 -5.17 9.82 -7.66
N ASN A 78 -5.48 9.77 -6.36
CA ASN A 78 -4.48 9.75 -5.29
C ASN A 78 -3.47 8.61 -5.43
N ARG A 79 -3.89 7.43 -5.90
CA ARG A 79 -2.97 6.29 -6.15
C ARG A 79 -1.81 6.64 -7.09
N ARG A 80 -2.09 7.39 -8.16
CA ARG A 80 -1.05 7.86 -9.09
C ARG A 80 -0.11 8.86 -8.42
N LYS A 81 -0.63 9.75 -7.58
CA LYS A 81 0.21 10.69 -6.81
C LYS A 81 1.07 9.96 -5.79
N ILE A 82 0.53 8.94 -5.11
CA ILE A 82 1.28 8.06 -4.20
C ILE A 82 2.43 7.37 -4.96
N LEU A 83 2.14 6.80 -6.13
CA LEU A 83 3.17 6.21 -6.99
C LEU A 83 4.27 7.22 -7.36
N LEU A 84 3.89 8.40 -7.87
CA LEU A 84 4.84 9.41 -8.35
C LEU A 84 5.71 9.99 -7.23
N GLN A 85 5.26 9.91 -5.98
CA GLN A 85 5.99 10.39 -4.80
C GLN A 85 6.71 9.27 -4.03
N LEU A 86 6.96 8.12 -4.67
CA LEU A 86 7.67 6.97 -4.08
C LEU A 86 6.94 6.32 -2.89
N GLY A 87 5.61 6.40 -2.86
CA GLY A 87 4.82 5.87 -1.76
C GLY A 87 4.83 4.33 -1.68
N ILE A 88 5.01 3.63 -2.80
CA ILE A 88 5.17 2.17 -2.79
C ILE A 88 6.48 1.81 -2.10
N GLU A 89 7.56 2.49 -2.46
CA GLU A 89 8.89 2.34 -1.91
C GLU A 89 8.85 2.57 -0.39
N ARG A 90 8.16 3.62 0.08
CA ARG A 90 7.99 3.86 1.53
C ARG A 90 7.26 2.73 2.25
N VAL A 91 6.25 2.11 1.63
CA VAL A 91 5.58 0.93 2.21
C VAL A 91 6.54 -0.26 2.28
N LEU A 92 7.34 -0.50 1.23
CA LEU A 92 8.31 -1.59 1.19
C LEU A 92 9.48 -1.36 2.18
N ASP A 93 9.96 -0.13 2.32
CA ASP A 93 10.96 0.26 3.32
C ASP A 93 10.45 -0.07 4.75
N SER A 94 9.18 0.23 5.03
CA SER A 94 8.54 -0.12 6.30
C SER A 94 8.47 -1.64 6.53
N MET A 95 8.11 -2.42 5.50
CA MET A 95 8.13 -3.88 5.58
C MET A 95 9.54 -4.43 5.87
N GLN A 96 10.58 -3.83 5.27
CA GLN A 96 11.97 -4.23 5.48
C GLN A 96 12.53 -3.80 6.84
N ALA A 97 12.08 -2.66 7.38
CA ALA A 97 12.49 -2.17 8.70
C ALA A 97 11.89 -3.01 9.84
N PHE A 98 10.71 -3.62 9.62
CA PHE A 98 9.99 -4.38 10.63
C PHE A 98 9.56 -5.78 10.14
N PRO A 99 10.49 -6.65 9.71
CA PRO A 99 10.17 -7.88 8.99
C PRO A 99 9.35 -8.88 9.81
N HIS A 100 9.45 -8.85 11.14
CA HIS A 100 8.74 -9.76 12.06
C HIS A 100 7.61 -9.07 12.84
N ASP A 101 7.33 -7.79 12.60
CA ASP A 101 6.26 -7.07 13.30
C ASP A 101 4.93 -7.28 12.56
N THR A 102 4.08 -8.13 13.11
CA THR A 102 2.83 -8.54 12.45
C THR A 102 1.91 -7.35 12.18
N SER A 103 1.87 -6.35 13.06
CA SER A 103 1.04 -5.16 12.88
C SER A 103 1.53 -4.27 11.75
N ILE A 104 2.85 -4.15 11.55
CA ILE A 104 3.41 -3.41 10.41
C ILE A 104 3.16 -4.19 9.13
N GLN A 105 3.48 -5.49 9.11
CA GLN A 105 3.30 -6.32 7.92
C GLN A 105 1.85 -6.33 7.45
N GLN A 106 0.89 -6.46 8.37
CA GLN A 106 -0.54 -6.37 8.08
C GLN A 106 -0.90 -5.01 7.46
N GLY A 107 -0.45 -3.91 8.08
CA GLY A 107 -0.73 -2.55 7.61
C GLY A 107 -0.15 -2.27 6.22
N CYS A 108 1.07 -2.74 5.96
CA CYS A 108 1.73 -2.62 4.66
C CYS A 108 1.03 -3.45 3.58
N CYS A 109 0.69 -4.71 3.86
CA CYS A 109 -0.09 -5.55 2.93
C CYS A 109 -1.43 -4.88 2.60
N TRP A 110 -2.12 -4.30 3.58
CA TRP A 110 -3.37 -3.59 3.34
C TRP A 110 -3.21 -2.31 2.50
N ALA A 111 -2.11 -1.56 2.70
CA ALA A 111 -1.77 -0.43 1.84
C ALA A 111 -1.55 -0.89 0.39
N LEU A 112 -0.82 -1.99 0.19
CA LEU A 112 -0.59 -2.57 -1.14
C LEU A 112 -1.90 -3.07 -1.79
N ILE A 113 -2.81 -3.71 -1.06
CA ILE A 113 -4.16 -4.06 -1.55
C ILE A 113 -4.87 -2.80 -2.07
N SER A 114 -4.86 -1.72 -1.28
CA SER A 114 -5.59 -0.50 -1.57
C SER A 114 -5.03 0.26 -2.76
N LEU A 115 -3.71 0.20 -2.95
CA LEU A 115 -3.01 0.74 -4.11
C LEU A 115 -3.28 -0.12 -5.36
N ALA A 116 -3.15 -1.45 -5.25
CA ALA A 116 -3.35 -2.40 -6.34
C ALA A 116 -4.81 -2.56 -6.77
N GLY A 117 -5.78 -2.16 -5.95
CA GLY A 117 -7.19 -2.32 -6.27
C GLY A 117 -7.52 -1.62 -7.59
N SER A 118 -7.99 -2.35 -8.60
CA SER A 118 -8.60 -1.74 -9.77
C SER A 118 -9.90 -1.07 -9.33
N GLY A 119 -10.15 0.16 -9.77
CA GLY A 119 -11.55 0.61 -9.78
C GLY A 119 -12.31 -0.39 -10.65
N THR A 120 -13.39 -0.97 -10.15
CA THR A 120 -14.27 -1.83 -10.94
C THR A 120 -14.89 -0.96 -12.06
N PHE A 121 -14.20 -0.85 -13.19
CA PHE A 121 -14.75 -0.29 -14.41
C PHE A 121 -15.61 -1.38 -15.04
N LEU A 122 -16.90 -1.39 -14.71
CA LEU A 122 -17.89 -2.11 -15.50
C LEU A 122 -18.52 -1.25 -16.60
N LEU A 123 -18.09 0.00 -16.77
CA LEU A 123 -18.58 0.89 -17.82
C LEU A 123 -17.41 1.69 -18.38
N ASP A 124 -17.32 1.68 -19.71
CA ASP A 124 -16.41 2.40 -20.62
C ASP A 124 -15.12 1.66 -21.03
N GLU A 125 -15.16 1.18 -22.28
CA GLU A 125 -14.15 0.48 -23.11
C GLU A 125 -12.81 1.21 -23.33
N ILE A 126 -12.40 2.13 -22.46
CA ILE A 126 -11.08 2.80 -22.55
C ILE A 126 -10.38 2.71 -21.19
N ALA A 127 -10.22 1.48 -20.71
CA ALA A 127 -9.28 1.19 -19.63
C ALA A 127 -7.85 1.31 -20.19
N LEU A 128 -7.27 2.51 -20.13
CA LEU A 128 -5.82 2.66 -20.25
C LEU A 128 -5.17 1.87 -19.11
N CYS A 129 -4.75 0.64 -19.43
CA CYS A 129 -3.94 -0.25 -18.60
C CYS A 129 -4.54 -0.56 -17.21
N PRO A 130 -5.52 -1.50 -17.11
CA PRO A 130 -6.14 -1.89 -15.83
C PRO A 130 -5.14 -2.38 -14.77
N ASN A 131 -3.89 -2.63 -15.16
CA ASN A 131 -2.84 -3.24 -14.35
C ASN A 131 -1.66 -2.31 -14.09
N PHE A 132 -1.71 -1.05 -14.54
CA PHE A 132 -0.62 -0.07 -14.40
C PHE A 132 -0.06 -0.01 -12.98
N MET A 133 -0.94 -0.05 -11.98
CA MET A 133 -0.51 0.01 -10.59
C MET A 133 0.11 -1.31 -10.11
N CYS A 134 -0.49 -2.44 -10.46
CA CYS A 134 0.06 -3.76 -10.16
C CYS A 134 1.47 -3.91 -10.77
N GLU A 135 1.70 -3.48 -12.02
CA GLU A 135 3.01 -3.55 -12.68
C GLU A 135 4.06 -2.79 -11.88
N HIS A 136 3.71 -1.59 -11.45
CA HIS A 136 4.61 -0.73 -10.69
C HIS A 136 4.89 -1.23 -9.27
N ILE A 137 3.93 -1.88 -8.61
CA ILE A 137 4.16 -2.55 -7.32
C ILE A 137 5.08 -3.76 -7.53
N ALA A 138 4.81 -4.59 -8.53
CA ALA A 138 5.61 -5.77 -8.84
C ALA A 138 7.06 -5.40 -9.21
N ALA A 139 7.25 -4.43 -10.11
CA ALA A 139 8.56 -3.97 -10.56
C ALA A 139 9.44 -3.38 -9.43
N ARG A 140 8.83 -2.94 -8.32
CA ARG A 140 9.52 -2.43 -7.13
C ARG A 140 9.82 -3.51 -6.09
N GLY A 141 9.49 -4.77 -6.38
CA GLY A 141 9.69 -5.90 -5.47
C GLY A 141 8.51 -6.15 -4.53
N GLY A 142 7.32 -5.59 -4.80
CA GLY A 142 6.15 -5.75 -3.94
C GLY A 142 5.71 -7.20 -3.75
N VAL A 143 5.79 -8.04 -4.78
CA VAL A 143 5.50 -9.49 -4.68
C VAL A 143 6.44 -10.16 -3.67
N GLY A 144 7.75 -9.91 -3.80
CA GLY A 144 8.75 -10.44 -2.88
C GLY A 144 8.58 -9.92 -1.45
N GLY A 145 8.25 -8.63 -1.29
CA GLY A 145 7.96 -8.03 0.02
C GLY A 145 6.77 -8.71 0.72
N ILE A 146 5.68 -8.96 -0.01
CA ILE A 146 4.50 -9.65 0.55
C ILE A 146 4.82 -11.10 0.92
N VAL A 147 5.51 -11.84 0.04
CA VAL A 147 5.90 -13.23 0.35
C VAL A 147 6.83 -13.27 1.56
N ALA A 148 7.81 -12.36 1.65
CA ALA A 148 8.69 -12.27 2.81
C ALA A 148 7.92 -11.97 4.10
N ALA A 149 6.91 -11.07 4.06
CA ALA A 149 6.04 -10.81 5.20
C ALA A 149 5.28 -12.07 5.65
N MET A 150 4.71 -12.80 4.69
CA MET A 150 3.97 -14.04 4.96
C MET A 150 4.89 -15.13 5.53
N LEU A 151 6.15 -15.23 5.08
CA LEU A 151 7.13 -16.17 5.61
C LEU A 151 7.61 -15.78 7.01
N ASN A 152 7.96 -14.50 7.22
CA ASN A 152 8.49 -14.00 8.50
C ASN A 152 7.42 -13.97 9.61
N CYS A 153 6.15 -13.86 9.23
CA CYS A 153 4.98 -13.85 10.12
C CYS A 153 4.02 -15.01 9.80
N HIS A 154 4.56 -16.21 9.52
CA HIS A 154 3.78 -17.36 9.08
C HIS A 154 2.67 -17.81 10.06
N ALA A 155 2.86 -17.57 11.35
CA ALA A 155 1.90 -17.92 12.39
C ALA A 155 0.78 -16.87 12.59
N ASP A 156 0.89 -15.68 11.98
CA ASP A 156 -0.09 -14.62 12.13
C ASP A 156 -1.14 -14.67 11.03
N ALA A 157 -2.36 -15.05 11.40
CA ALA A 157 -3.47 -15.22 10.45
C ALA A 157 -3.84 -13.92 9.73
N ALA A 158 -3.67 -12.75 10.36
CA ALA A 158 -3.97 -11.48 9.72
C ALA A 158 -2.93 -11.19 8.63
N VAL A 159 -1.64 -11.36 8.91
CA VAL A 159 -0.60 -11.21 7.88
C VAL A 159 -0.82 -12.16 6.70
N GLN A 160 -1.18 -13.43 6.97
CA GLN A 160 -1.54 -14.37 5.89
C GLN A 160 -2.75 -13.90 5.08
N TYR A 161 -3.80 -13.44 5.75
CA TYR A 161 -5.03 -12.96 5.10
C TYR A 161 -4.78 -11.75 4.20
N TYR A 162 -4.15 -10.69 4.73
CA TYR A 162 -3.89 -9.47 3.96
C TYR A 162 -2.80 -9.70 2.90
N GLY A 163 -1.78 -10.52 3.19
CA GLY A 163 -0.78 -10.91 2.21
C GLY A 163 -1.39 -11.65 1.02
N SER A 164 -2.29 -12.59 1.29
CA SER A 164 -3.04 -13.33 0.27
C SER A 164 -3.86 -12.42 -0.64
N TRP A 165 -4.61 -11.48 -0.06
CA TRP A 165 -5.38 -10.50 -0.83
C TRP A 165 -4.49 -9.56 -1.66
N ALA A 166 -3.34 -9.16 -1.12
CA ALA A 166 -2.38 -8.32 -1.85
C ALA A 166 -1.83 -9.07 -3.06
N LEU A 167 -1.40 -10.32 -2.88
CA LEU A 167 -0.94 -11.18 -3.96
C LEU A 167 -2.04 -11.44 -4.98
N LEU A 168 -3.28 -11.71 -4.57
CA LEU A 168 -4.40 -11.91 -5.47
C LEU A 168 -4.60 -10.70 -6.40
N ASN A 169 -4.60 -9.48 -5.86
CA ASN A 169 -4.76 -8.27 -6.66
C ASN A 169 -3.58 -8.05 -7.63
N LEU A 170 -2.34 -8.38 -7.22
CA LEU A 170 -1.16 -8.22 -8.06
C LEU A 170 -1.08 -9.28 -9.16
N VAL A 171 -1.43 -10.53 -8.86
CA VAL A 171 -1.37 -11.67 -9.78
C VAL A 171 -2.56 -11.66 -10.74
N ALA A 172 -3.77 -11.31 -10.29
CA ALA A 172 -4.95 -11.26 -11.16
C ALA A 172 -4.79 -10.23 -12.29
N GLY A 173 -4.04 -9.15 -12.04
CA GLY A 173 -3.79 -8.11 -13.04
C GLY A 173 -2.66 -8.44 -14.03
N LEU A 174 -1.78 -9.40 -13.79
CA LEU A 174 -0.52 -9.46 -14.56
C LEU A 174 -0.22 -10.85 -15.08
N GLU A 175 -0.28 -11.04 -16.40
CA GLU A 175 0.08 -12.31 -17.05
C GLU A 175 1.55 -12.70 -16.79
N SER A 176 2.45 -11.72 -16.74
CA SER A 176 3.86 -11.92 -16.39
C SER A 176 4.05 -12.38 -14.94
N VAL A 177 3.29 -11.80 -14.00
CA VAL A 177 3.35 -12.21 -12.58
C VAL A 177 2.62 -13.51 -12.35
N GLN A 178 1.58 -13.84 -13.13
CA GLN A 178 0.97 -15.18 -13.12
C GLN A 178 1.99 -16.24 -13.54
N THR A 179 2.77 -15.97 -14.59
CA THR A 179 3.85 -16.85 -15.03
C THR A 179 4.93 -16.98 -13.96
N PHE A 180 5.37 -15.87 -13.38
CA PHE A 180 6.34 -15.87 -12.27
C PHE A 180 5.83 -16.64 -11.05
N ALA A 181 4.58 -16.41 -10.63
CA ALA A 181 3.97 -17.10 -9.49
C ALA A 181 3.78 -18.61 -9.74
N LYS A 182 3.56 -19.02 -10.99
CA LYS A 182 3.56 -20.44 -11.40
C LYS A 182 4.96 -21.05 -11.32
N GLN A 183 6.00 -20.33 -11.74
CA GLN A 183 7.38 -20.81 -11.74
C GLN A 183 7.99 -20.88 -10.34
N GLU A 184 7.72 -19.88 -9.49
CA GLU A 184 8.26 -19.78 -8.13
C GLU A 184 7.45 -20.56 -7.08
N GLY A 185 6.47 -21.37 -7.50
CA GLY A 185 5.67 -22.18 -6.57
C GLY A 185 4.78 -21.38 -5.62
N VAL A 186 4.57 -20.08 -5.84
CA VAL A 186 3.67 -19.23 -5.03
C VAL A 186 2.24 -19.79 -5.05
N ILE A 187 1.82 -20.39 -6.17
CA ILE A 187 0.52 -21.10 -6.24
C ILE A 187 0.50 -22.33 -5.32
N VAL A 188 1.60 -23.07 -5.20
CA VAL A 188 1.71 -24.22 -4.27
C VAL A 188 1.64 -23.75 -2.82
N PHE A 189 2.20 -22.58 -2.52
CA PHE A 189 2.07 -21.90 -1.21
C PHE A 189 0.59 -21.61 -0.86
N PHE A 190 -0.23 -21.24 -1.84
CA PHE A 190 -1.68 -21.06 -1.64
C PHE A 190 -2.43 -22.37 -1.38
N TYR A 191 -2.03 -23.48 -2.02
CA TYR A 191 -2.65 -24.79 -1.76
C TYR A 191 -2.30 -25.37 -0.39
N THR A 192 -1.14 -25.04 0.18
CA THR A 192 -0.71 -25.55 1.50
C THR A 192 -1.31 -24.81 2.69
N PHE A 193 -1.93 -23.64 2.48
CA PHE A 193 -2.59 -22.85 3.54
C PHE A 193 -4.13 -22.93 3.53
N LEU A 194 -4.71 -23.62 2.54
CA LEU A 194 -6.17 -23.82 2.40
C LEU A 194 -6.64 -25.23 2.83
N GLU A 195 -5.76 -26.06 3.36
CA GLU A 195 -6.08 -27.30 4.09
C GLU A 195 -6.00 -27.07 5.61
#